data_AF-A0A936UGB4-F1
#
_entry.id   AF-A0A936UGB4-F1
#
_cell.length_a   1.000
_cell.length_b   1.000
_cell.length_c   1.000
_cell.angle_alpha   90.00
_cell.angle_beta   90.00
_cell.angle_gamma   90.00
#
_symmetry.space_group_name_H-M   'P 1'
#
loop_
_entity.id
_entity.type
_entity.pdbx_description
1 polymer ?
#
loop_
_entity_poly.entity_id
_entity_poly.type
_entity_poly.pdbx_seq_one_letter_code
_entity_poly.pdbx_strand_id
1 'polypeptide(L)'
;MKTVREIILGVEKNRGGFNSSVSGSVWFNELRLVNVIDDNGIAFNVSANVKLADLIDFNFALSKTDPFFHSLDSRVGSRNTGLSWDFSTTLNLHKIFNNFFSSVLSESWSNFLTLPITFRHSESMINPRYFPGTDIELTKAAEERYSKVIASTGSPQLAQTAKDNLIIEAQTLSIRNNISISNMNFTFPGK
;
A
#
# COMPACT_ATOMS: atom_id res chain seq x y z
N MET A 1 -5.97 -13.76 6.18
CA MET A 1 -7.08 -14.33 5.37
C MET A 1 -8.09 -14.95 6.32
N LYS A 2 -9.39 -14.67 6.13
CA LYS A 2 -10.45 -15.38 6.86
C LYS A 2 -10.62 -16.75 6.22
N THR A 3 -10.28 -17.79 6.97
CA THR A 3 -10.47 -19.18 6.58
C THR A 3 -11.75 -19.68 7.24
N VAL A 4 -12.66 -20.28 6.47
CA VAL A 4 -13.79 -21.02 7.04
C VAL A 4 -13.22 -22.18 7.84
N ARG A 5 -13.48 -22.22 9.14
CA ARG A 5 -12.91 -23.23 10.04
C ARG A 5 -13.82 -24.45 10.23
N GLU A 6 -15.12 -24.22 10.21
CA GLU A 6 -16.12 -25.22 10.54
C GLU A 6 -17.35 -25.03 9.65
N ILE A 7 -17.88 -26.15 9.16
CA ILE A 7 -19.15 -26.21 8.43
C ILE A 7 -19.98 -27.27 9.15
N ILE A 8 -21.08 -26.85 9.77
CA ILE A 8 -22.00 -27.75 10.47
C ILE A 8 -23.24 -27.94 9.59
N LEU A 9 -23.56 -29.20 9.30
CA LEU A 9 -24.78 -29.59 8.60
C LEU A 9 -25.64 -30.42 9.57
N GLY A 10 -26.94 -30.14 9.61
CA GLY A 10 -27.84 -30.79 10.56
C GLY A 10 -29.30 -30.66 10.16
N VAL A 11 -30.16 -31.35 10.89
CA VAL A 11 -31.61 -31.35 10.69
C VAL A 11 -32.26 -30.77 11.94
N GLU A 12 -33.02 -29.69 11.79
CA GLU A 12 -33.79 -29.09 12.87
C GLU A 12 -35.29 -29.34 12.68
N LYS A 13 -35.97 -29.74 13.76
CA LYS A 13 -37.41 -29.94 13.77
C LYS A 13 -38.14 -28.62 14.06
N ASN A 14 -39.07 -28.23 13.19
CA ASN A 14 -39.99 -27.14 13.46
C ASN A 14 -40.98 -27.54 14.58
N ARG A 15 -41.02 -26.78 15.68
CA ARG A 15 -41.74 -27.10 16.93
C ARG A 15 -43.21 -26.64 16.96
N GLY A 16 -43.74 -26.08 15.86
CA GLY A 16 -45.07 -25.46 15.81
C GLY A 16 -46.28 -26.40 15.85
N GLY A 17 -46.10 -27.73 15.86
CA GLY A 17 -47.19 -28.71 15.86
C GLY A 17 -47.03 -29.79 16.91
N PHE A 18 -48.09 -30.08 17.66
CA PHE A 18 -48.15 -31.21 18.58
C PHE A 18 -48.09 -32.53 17.81
N ASN A 19 -47.14 -33.41 18.19
CA ASN A 19 -47.08 -34.83 17.80
C ASN A 19 -46.86 -35.20 16.32
N SER A 20 -45.87 -34.61 15.65
CA SER A 20 -45.22 -35.28 14.51
C SER A 20 -43.92 -35.95 14.96
N SER A 21 -43.88 -37.29 14.96
CA SER A 21 -42.60 -38.02 15.00
C SER A 21 -41.89 -37.79 13.66
N VAL A 22 -40.61 -37.42 13.68
CA VAL A 22 -39.80 -37.23 12.47
C VAL A 22 -38.96 -38.47 12.30
N SER A 23 -39.16 -39.21 11.20
CA SER A 23 -38.39 -40.40 10.85
C SER A 23 -38.06 -40.37 9.36
N GLY A 24 -36.84 -40.76 8.99
CA GLY A 24 -36.35 -40.72 7.61
C GLY A 24 -34.83 -40.61 7.53
N SER A 25 -34.30 -40.54 6.31
CA SER A 25 -32.87 -40.37 6.04
C SER A 25 -32.63 -39.05 5.32
N VAL A 26 -31.63 -38.29 5.76
CA VAL A 26 -31.17 -37.07 5.10
C VAL A 26 -29.77 -37.31 4.55
N TRP A 27 -29.58 -36.98 3.29
CA TRP A 27 -28.32 -37.14 2.58
C TRP A 27 -27.83 -35.75 2.14
N PHE A 28 -26.59 -35.43 2.48
CA PHE A 28 -25.91 -34.21 1.99
C PHE A 28 -24.93 -34.62 0.91
N ASN A 29 -24.97 -33.97 -0.24
CA ASN A 29 -24.03 -34.21 -1.32
C ASN A 29 -23.68 -32.89 -2.05
N GLU A 30 -22.52 -32.88 -2.70
CA GLU A 30 -22.04 -31.82 -3.60
C GLU A 30 -22.09 -30.39 -3.04
N LEU A 31 -21.47 -30.16 -1.88
CA LEU A 31 -21.24 -28.80 -1.41
C LEU A 31 -20.25 -28.09 -2.34
N ARG A 32 -20.73 -27.10 -3.10
CA ARG A 32 -19.92 -26.29 -4.02
C ARG A 32 -20.14 -24.80 -3.76
N LEU A 33 -19.06 -24.03 -3.83
CA LEU A 33 -19.15 -22.57 -3.88
C LEU A 33 -19.55 -22.14 -5.29
N VAL A 34 -20.63 -21.37 -5.39
CA VAL A 34 -21.13 -20.76 -6.63
C VAL A 34 -20.91 -19.25 -6.58
N ASN A 35 -20.93 -18.59 -7.75
CA ASN A 35 -20.78 -17.14 -7.88
C ASN A 35 -19.50 -16.59 -7.20
N VAL A 36 -18.36 -17.19 -7.54
CA VAL A 36 -17.05 -16.65 -7.14
C VAL A 36 -16.85 -15.31 -7.86
N ILE A 37 -16.38 -14.31 -7.12
CA ILE A 37 -15.97 -13.03 -7.70
C ILE A 37 -14.67 -13.28 -8.48
N ASP A 38 -14.74 -13.12 -9.80
CA ASP A 38 -13.64 -13.34 -10.75
C ASP A 38 -13.43 -12.08 -11.60
N ASP A 39 -13.14 -10.98 -10.92
CA ASP A 39 -12.89 -9.69 -11.56
C ASP A 39 -11.44 -9.62 -12.04
N ASN A 40 -11.22 -8.96 -13.18
CA ASN A 40 -9.86 -8.72 -13.68
C ASN A 40 -9.12 -7.71 -12.80
N GLY A 41 -7.81 -7.90 -12.62
CA GLY A 41 -6.93 -6.95 -11.95
C GLY A 41 -5.75 -6.56 -12.83
N ILE A 42 -5.26 -5.32 -12.65
CA ILE A 42 -4.04 -4.84 -13.29
C ILE A 42 -2.92 -4.64 -12.26
N ALA A 43 -1.69 -4.83 -12.71
CA ALA A 43 -0.51 -4.37 -12.00
C ALA A 43 0.45 -3.72 -12.98
N PHE A 44 1.09 -2.63 -12.55
CA PHE A 44 2.08 -1.94 -13.35
C PHE A 44 3.19 -1.38 -12.49
N ASN A 45 4.36 -1.23 -13.12
CA ASN A 45 5.52 -0.58 -12.55
C ASN A 45 6.00 0.50 -13.51
N VAL A 46 6.34 1.67 -12.99
CA VAL A 46 6.89 2.80 -13.72
C VAL A 46 8.17 3.21 -13.03
N SER A 47 9.25 3.38 -13.80
CA SER A 47 10.52 3.90 -13.29
C SER A 47 11.05 4.99 -14.21
N ALA A 48 11.68 5.99 -13.61
CA ALA A 48 12.33 7.08 -14.32
C ALA A 48 13.70 7.36 -13.67
N ASN A 49 14.73 7.47 -14.49
CA ASN A 49 16.06 7.91 -14.09
C ASN A 49 16.42 9.15 -14.91
N VAL A 50 16.83 10.22 -14.23
CA VAL A 50 17.20 11.50 -14.84
C VAL A 50 18.54 11.92 -14.25
N LYS A 51 19.55 12.03 -15.12
CA LYS A 51 20.88 12.51 -14.76
C LYS A 51 21.11 13.89 -15.35
N LEU A 52 21.25 14.90 -14.49
CA LEU A 52 21.52 16.27 -14.91
C LEU A 52 23.02 16.54 -14.77
N ALA A 53 23.70 16.32 -15.90
CA ALA A 53 25.16 16.41 -16.02
C ALA A 53 25.86 15.68 -14.86
N ASP A 54 26.66 16.43 -14.14
CA ASP A 54 27.55 15.95 -13.09
C ASP A 54 27.05 16.31 -11.68
N LEU A 55 25.93 17.02 -11.57
CA LEU A 55 25.46 17.68 -10.35
C LEU A 55 24.29 16.96 -9.68
N ILE A 56 23.35 16.40 -10.45
CA ILE A 56 22.13 15.81 -9.89
C ILE A 56 21.85 14.47 -10.56
N ASP A 57 21.54 13.46 -9.74
CA ASP A 57 20.99 12.18 -10.17
C ASP A 57 19.63 11.97 -9.49
N PHE A 58 18.56 11.88 -10.27
CA PHE A 58 17.20 11.72 -9.77
C PHE A 58 16.62 10.38 -10.25
N ASN A 59 16.08 9.61 -9.32
CA ASN A 59 15.44 8.34 -9.56
C ASN A 59 14.02 8.38 -9.00
N PHE A 60 13.07 7.83 -9.74
CA PHE A 60 11.68 7.69 -9.34
C PHE A 60 11.19 6.30 -9.69
N ALA A 61 10.43 5.69 -8.80
CA ALA A 61 9.77 4.42 -9.00
C ALA A 61 8.34 4.48 -8.46
N LEU A 62 7.41 3.86 -9.18
CA LEU A 62 5.99 3.74 -8.82
C LEU A 62 5.53 2.33 -9.18
N SER A 63 4.80 1.71 -8.27
CA SER A 63 4.19 0.40 -8.44
C SER A 63 2.76 0.44 -7.95
N LYS A 64 1.85 -0.14 -8.73
CA LYS A 64 0.45 -0.31 -8.34
C LYS A 64 0.02 -1.73 -8.65
N THR A 65 -0.71 -2.34 -7.72
CA THR A 65 -1.30 -3.68 -7.86
C THR A 65 -2.74 -3.63 -7.39
N ASP A 66 -3.66 -4.03 -8.26
CA ASP A 66 -5.09 -4.11 -7.95
C ASP A 66 -5.42 -5.38 -7.15
N PRO A 67 -6.54 -5.41 -6.40
CA PRO A 67 -6.85 -6.47 -5.44
C PRO A 67 -7.06 -7.86 -6.08
N PHE A 68 -7.43 -7.88 -7.35
CA PHE A 68 -7.64 -9.10 -8.13
C PHE A 68 -6.46 -9.50 -9.01
N PHE A 69 -5.40 -8.69 -9.07
CA PHE A 69 -4.22 -9.08 -9.83
C PHE A 69 -3.53 -10.26 -9.13
N HIS A 70 -3.17 -11.28 -9.92
CA HIS A 70 -2.40 -12.42 -9.45
C HIS A 70 -1.54 -13.01 -10.59
N SER A 71 -0.38 -13.55 -10.25
CA SER A 71 0.49 -14.27 -11.19
C SER A 71 -0.14 -15.57 -11.66
N LEU A 72 0.38 -16.16 -12.76
CA LEU A 72 -0.11 -17.44 -13.30
C LEU A 72 -0.06 -18.61 -12.31
N ASP A 73 0.92 -18.59 -11.40
CA ASP A 73 1.07 -19.61 -10.35
C ASP A 73 0.13 -19.39 -9.15
N SER A 74 -0.49 -18.21 -9.06
CA SER A 74 -1.43 -17.88 -7.99
C SER A 74 -2.87 -18.05 -8.45
N ARG A 75 -3.68 -18.68 -7.59
CA ARG A 75 -5.10 -18.91 -7.87
C ARG A 75 -5.99 -17.73 -7.50
N VAL A 76 -5.54 -16.84 -6.63
CA VAL A 76 -6.33 -15.71 -6.11
C VAL A 76 -5.47 -14.48 -5.93
N GLY A 77 -6.08 -13.31 -6.10
CA GLY A 77 -5.48 -12.03 -5.78
C GLY A 77 -5.28 -11.83 -4.27
N SER A 78 -4.50 -10.79 -3.92
CA SER A 78 -4.21 -10.42 -2.53
C SER A 78 -5.44 -9.84 -1.79
N ARG A 79 -6.48 -9.43 -2.53
CA ARG A 79 -7.65 -8.65 -2.06
C ARG A 79 -7.28 -7.29 -1.48
N ASN A 80 -6.06 -6.84 -1.75
CA ASN A 80 -5.54 -5.55 -1.32
C ASN A 80 -5.09 -4.77 -2.56
N THR A 81 -5.46 -3.49 -2.62
CA THR A 81 -4.85 -2.54 -3.55
C THR A 81 -3.53 -2.07 -2.94
N GLY A 82 -2.42 -2.40 -3.58
CA GLY A 82 -1.09 -1.90 -3.22
C GLY A 82 -0.69 -0.72 -4.10
N LEU A 83 -0.22 0.36 -3.49
CA LEU A 83 0.38 1.50 -4.17
C LEU A 83 1.67 1.87 -3.44
N SER A 84 2.81 1.73 -4.11
CA SER A 84 4.09 2.13 -3.54
C SER A 84 4.84 3.02 -4.51
N TRP A 85 5.39 4.11 -4.01
CA TRP A 85 6.22 5.00 -4.81
C TRP A 85 7.43 5.44 -4.00
N ASP A 86 8.53 5.72 -4.69
CA ASP A 86 9.71 6.26 -4.08
C ASP A 86 10.49 7.12 -5.05
N PHE A 87 11.19 8.11 -4.50
CA PHE A 87 12.17 8.85 -5.25
C PHE A 87 13.46 8.97 -4.45
N SER A 88 14.57 9.05 -5.16
CA SER A 88 15.86 9.40 -4.59
C SER A 88 16.57 10.42 -5.46
N THR A 89 17.09 11.47 -4.83
CA THR A 89 17.91 12.48 -5.47
C THR A 89 19.29 12.52 -4.84
N THR A 90 20.34 12.49 -5.64
CA THR A 90 21.72 12.65 -5.22
C THR A 90 22.26 13.95 -5.77
N LEU A 91 22.72 14.82 -4.87
CA LEU A 91 23.26 16.14 -5.17
C LEU A 91 24.79 16.14 -4.98
N ASN A 92 25.52 16.48 -6.03
CA ASN A 92 26.97 16.62 -6.08
C ASN A 92 27.40 18.09 -6.02
N LEU A 93 26.85 18.86 -5.06
CA LEU A 93 27.12 20.30 -4.94
C LEU A 93 28.60 20.63 -4.68
N HIS A 94 29.37 19.68 -4.15
CA HIS A 94 30.81 19.81 -3.94
C HIS A 94 31.57 20.20 -5.22
N LYS A 95 31.08 19.83 -6.42
CA LYS A 95 31.71 20.22 -7.70
C LYS A 95 31.66 21.73 -7.92
N ILE A 96 30.58 22.40 -7.50
CA ILE A 96 30.44 23.86 -7.60
C ILE A 96 31.42 24.54 -6.65
N PHE A 97 31.48 24.07 -5.40
CA PHE A 97 32.41 24.60 -4.39
C PHE A 97 33.86 24.41 -4.81
N ASN A 98 34.23 23.22 -5.27
CA ASN A 98 35.58 22.93 -5.75
C ASN A 98 35.98 23.82 -6.93
N ASN A 99 35.08 24.04 -7.89
CA ASN A 99 35.34 24.96 -9.00
C ASN A 99 35.56 26.40 -8.52
N PHE A 100 34.77 26.86 -7.55
CA PHE A 100 34.96 28.17 -6.92
C PHE A 100 36.33 28.28 -6.22
N PHE A 101 36.69 27.35 -5.35
CA PHE A 101 37.99 27.36 -4.66
C PHE A 101 39.18 27.23 -5.62
N SER A 102 39.04 26.42 -6.67
CA SER A 102 40.04 26.32 -7.74
C SER A 102 40.28 27.65 -8.43
N SER A 103 39.22 28.45 -8.63
CA SER A 103 39.31 29.76 -9.28
C SER A 103 39.87 30.87 -8.39
N VAL A 104 39.67 30.79 -7.07
CA VAL A 104 40.06 31.84 -6.11
C VAL A 104 41.43 31.58 -5.47
N LEU A 105 41.76 30.31 -5.19
CA LEU A 105 42.98 29.95 -4.46
C LEU A 105 44.09 29.45 -5.39
N SER A 106 43.86 28.32 -6.06
CA SER A 106 44.80 27.67 -7.01
C SER A 106 44.15 26.41 -7.60
N GLU A 107 44.58 25.99 -8.80
CA GLU A 107 44.13 24.76 -9.47
C GLU A 107 44.30 23.49 -8.60
N SER A 108 45.26 23.48 -7.68
CA SER A 108 45.48 22.36 -6.75
C SER A 108 44.30 22.09 -5.80
N TRP A 109 43.36 23.04 -5.67
CA TRP A 109 42.15 22.91 -4.82
C TRP A 109 40.92 22.35 -5.55
N SER A 110 41.05 22.03 -6.84
CA SER A 110 39.95 21.53 -7.70
C SER A 110 39.28 20.23 -7.23
N ASN A 111 39.92 19.46 -6.34
CA ASN A 111 39.39 18.20 -5.80
C ASN A 111 39.35 18.17 -4.27
N PHE A 112 39.28 19.35 -3.65
CA PHE A 112 39.37 19.49 -2.20
C PHE A 112 38.27 18.73 -1.45
N LEU A 113 37.03 18.79 -1.92
CA LEU A 113 35.87 18.22 -1.25
C LEU A 113 35.12 17.25 -2.17
N THR A 114 34.86 16.04 -1.69
CA THR A 114 33.86 15.13 -2.28
C THR A 114 32.76 14.93 -1.26
N LEU A 115 31.55 15.41 -1.58
CA LEU A 115 30.40 15.36 -0.68
C LEU A 115 29.10 15.15 -1.50
N PRO A 116 28.78 13.90 -1.88
CA PRO A 116 27.50 13.59 -2.49
C PRO A 116 26.43 13.43 -1.40
N ILE A 117 25.35 14.21 -1.50
CA ILE A 117 24.23 14.16 -0.55
C ILE A 117 23.08 13.44 -1.23
N THR A 118 22.63 12.33 -0.68
CA THR A 118 21.49 11.56 -1.20
C THR A 118 20.30 11.69 -0.28
N PHE A 119 19.17 12.13 -0.83
CA PHE A 119 17.87 12.14 -0.17
C PHE A 119 16.96 11.13 -0.84
N ARG A 120 16.28 10.29 -0.04
CA ARG A 120 15.30 9.32 -0.49
C ARG A 120 14.01 9.47 0.31
N HIS A 121 12.89 9.41 -0.40
CA HIS A 121 11.55 9.33 0.18
C HIS A 121 10.81 8.16 -0.45
N SER A 122 10.07 7.41 0.35
CA SER A 122 9.33 6.23 -0.08
C SER A 122 8.03 6.13 0.71
N GLU A 123 6.93 5.92 -0.01
CA GLU A 123 5.64 5.61 0.58
C GLU A 123 5.11 4.28 0.07
N SER A 124 4.41 3.56 0.93
CA SER A 124 3.72 2.34 0.59
C SER A 124 2.36 2.32 1.28
N MET A 125 1.31 2.29 0.49
CA MET A 125 -0.08 2.24 0.93
C MET A 125 -0.71 0.91 0.53
N ILE A 126 -1.39 0.27 1.47
CA ILE A 126 -2.15 -0.96 1.27
C ILE A 126 -3.58 -0.68 1.69
N ASN A 127 -4.51 -0.75 0.73
CA ASN A 127 -5.92 -0.55 0.97
C ASN A 127 -6.68 -1.90 0.80
N PRO A 128 -7.27 -2.47 1.86
CA PRO A 128 -7.98 -3.73 1.76
C PRO A 128 -9.36 -3.56 1.10
N ARG A 129 -9.77 -4.52 0.26
CA ARG A 129 -11.11 -4.52 -0.36
C ARG A 129 -12.24 -4.71 0.67
N TYR A 130 -11.97 -5.49 1.71
CA TYR A 130 -12.92 -5.83 2.76
C TYR A 130 -12.52 -5.18 4.08
N PHE A 131 -13.50 -4.81 4.89
CA PHE A 131 -13.24 -4.24 6.21
C PHE A 131 -12.54 -5.30 7.10
N PRO A 132 -11.39 -4.98 7.72
CA PRO A 132 -10.57 -5.95 8.44
C PRO A 132 -11.37 -6.75 9.48
N GLY A 133 -11.21 -8.07 9.46
CA GLY A 133 -11.94 -8.96 10.36
C GLY A 133 -13.40 -9.22 9.98
N THR A 134 -13.89 -8.69 8.85
CA THR A 134 -15.24 -8.94 8.34
C THR A 134 -15.21 -9.44 6.89
N ASP A 135 -16.37 -9.82 6.37
CA ASP A 135 -16.63 -10.17 4.97
C ASP A 135 -17.36 -9.03 4.21
N ILE A 136 -17.51 -7.87 4.85
CA ILE A 136 -18.18 -6.70 4.29
C ILE A 136 -17.15 -5.90 3.48
N GLU A 137 -17.53 -5.46 2.28
CA GLU A 137 -16.68 -4.56 1.49
C GLU A 137 -16.41 -3.27 2.28
N LEU A 138 -15.18 -2.76 2.22
CA LEU A 138 -14.77 -1.59 2.98
C LEU A 138 -15.65 -0.37 2.65
N THR A 139 -15.97 -0.19 1.37
CA THR A 139 -16.87 0.87 0.88
C THR A 139 -18.28 0.74 1.44
N LYS A 140 -18.82 -0.48 1.50
CA LYS A 140 -20.13 -0.76 2.07
C LYS A 140 -20.16 -0.51 3.58
N ALA A 141 -19.14 -0.99 4.30
CA ALA A 141 -19.01 -0.74 5.74
C ALA A 141 -18.91 0.76 6.05
N ALA A 142 -18.18 1.52 5.23
CA ALA A 142 -18.06 2.97 5.35
C ALA A 142 -19.41 3.68 5.10
N GLU A 143 -20.20 3.22 4.12
CA GLU A 143 -21.53 3.79 3.82
C GLU A 143 -22.57 3.45 4.91
N GLU A 144 -22.54 2.23 5.44
CA GLU A 144 -23.36 1.86 6.59
C GLU A 144 -23.02 2.70 7.83
N ARG A 145 -21.73 3.02 8.02
CA ARG A 145 -21.27 3.93 9.07
C ARG A 145 -21.81 5.34 8.87
N TYR A 146 -21.76 5.87 7.65
CA TYR A 146 -22.35 7.16 7.30
C TYR A 146 -23.85 7.22 7.64
N SER A 147 -24.61 6.24 7.16
CA SER A 147 -26.07 6.16 7.35
C SER A 147 -26.48 6.07 8.82
N LYS A 148 -25.70 5.33 9.63
CA LYS A 148 -25.94 5.26 11.09
C LYS A 148 -25.69 6.59 11.79
N VAL A 149 -24.67 7.34 11.38
CA VAL A 149 -24.30 8.62 12.02
C VAL A 149 -25.25 9.74 11.60
N ILE A 150 -25.66 9.80 10.34
CA ILE A 150 -26.63 10.81 9.90
C ILE A 150 -28.00 10.59 10.57
N ALA A 151 -28.43 9.33 10.73
CA ALA A 151 -29.68 9.01 11.41
C ALA A 151 -29.68 9.40 12.91
N SER A 152 -28.52 9.34 13.57
CA SER A 152 -28.42 9.66 14.99
C SER A 152 -28.12 11.14 15.27
N THR A 153 -27.36 11.81 14.40
CA THR A 153 -26.87 13.18 14.64
C THR A 153 -27.54 14.25 13.79
N GLY A 154 -28.13 13.88 12.64
CA GLY A 154 -28.65 14.82 11.66
C GLY A 154 -27.61 15.71 10.98
N SER A 155 -26.31 15.55 11.28
CA SER A 155 -25.22 16.34 10.71
C SER A 155 -24.50 15.59 9.58
N PRO A 156 -24.55 16.09 8.33
CA PRO A 156 -23.82 15.49 7.21
C PRO A 156 -22.30 15.49 7.41
N GLN A 157 -21.76 16.51 8.08
CA GLN A 157 -20.33 16.65 8.30
C GLN A 157 -19.80 15.56 9.23
N LEU A 158 -20.49 15.33 10.36
CA LEU A 158 -20.10 14.27 11.29
C LEU A 158 -20.19 12.88 10.67
N ALA A 159 -21.21 12.65 9.84
CA ALA A 159 -21.37 11.39 9.12
C ALA A 159 -20.24 11.16 8.11
N GLN A 160 -19.81 12.20 7.39
CA GLN A 160 -18.70 12.12 6.44
C GLN A 160 -17.37 11.84 7.15
N THR A 161 -17.06 12.54 8.25
CA THR A 161 -15.84 12.28 9.03
C THR A 161 -15.80 10.84 9.56
N ALA A 162 -16.93 10.33 10.03
CA ALA A 162 -17.02 8.95 10.52
C ALA A 162 -16.80 7.90 9.42
N LYS A 163 -17.24 8.20 8.19
CA LYS A 163 -17.00 7.38 7.00
C LYS A 163 -15.51 7.38 6.63
N ASP A 164 -14.90 8.55 6.59
CA ASP A 164 -13.50 8.71 6.18
C ASP A 164 -12.54 8.08 7.21
N ASN A 165 -12.81 8.26 8.50
CA ASN A 165 -12.03 7.63 9.58
C ASN A 165 -12.02 6.10 9.45
N LEU A 166 -13.16 5.47 9.12
CA LEU A 166 -13.25 4.02 8.95
C LEU A 166 -12.36 3.51 7.81
N ILE A 167 -12.29 4.26 6.70
CA ILE A 167 -11.43 3.93 5.56
C ILE A 167 -9.96 4.10 5.95
N ILE A 168 -9.63 5.19 6.64
CA ILE A 168 -8.26 5.49 7.10
C ILE A 168 -7.76 4.44 8.11
N GLU A 169 -8.62 3.96 9.01
CA GLU A 169 -8.29 2.92 9.99
C GLU A 169 -8.04 1.55 9.33
N ALA A 170 -8.68 1.27 8.20
CA ALA A 170 -8.54 0.01 7.50
C ALA A 170 -7.25 -0.08 6.65
N GLN A 171 -6.76 1.04 6.15
CA GLN A 171 -5.56 1.08 5.31
C GLN A 171 -4.26 1.06 6.13
N THR A 172 -3.20 0.52 5.55
CA THR A 172 -1.83 0.60 6.11
C THR A 172 -1.00 1.55 5.26
N LEU A 173 -0.36 2.54 5.89
CA LEU A 173 0.54 3.49 5.26
C LEU A 173 1.93 3.42 5.91
N SER A 174 2.97 3.21 5.12
CA SER A 174 4.36 3.27 5.54
C SER A 174 5.08 4.38 4.79
N ILE A 175 5.66 5.33 5.52
CA ILE A 175 6.45 6.43 4.97
C ILE A 175 7.87 6.30 5.49
N ARG A 176 8.86 6.39 4.60
CA ARG A 176 10.28 6.36 4.93
C ARG A 176 10.99 7.52 4.28
N ASN A 177 11.77 8.23 5.09
CA ASN A 177 12.68 9.29 4.65
C ASN A 177 14.09 8.90 5.04
N ASN A 178 15.05 9.08 4.14
CA ASN A 178 16.46 8.85 4.41
C ASN A 178 17.28 9.98 3.80
N ILE A 179 18.16 10.57 4.60
CA ILE A 179 19.21 11.47 4.14
C ILE A 179 20.53 10.79 4.46
N SER A 180 21.38 10.64 3.45
CA SER A 180 22.68 9.97 3.58
C SER A 180 23.76 10.74 2.83
N ILE A 181 24.96 10.67 3.38
CA ILE A 181 26.19 11.12 2.75
C ILE A 181 27.07 9.89 2.67
N SER A 182 27.46 9.50 1.47
CA SER A 182 28.31 8.33 1.23
C SER A 182 29.57 8.76 0.49
N ASN A 183 30.69 8.08 0.73
CA ASN A 183 31.95 8.38 0.03
C ASN A 183 32.41 9.84 0.20
N MET A 184 32.21 10.42 1.38
CA MET A 184 32.77 11.73 1.70
C MET A 184 34.29 11.64 1.77
N ASN A 185 35.00 12.55 1.09
CA ASN A 185 36.45 12.62 1.13
C ASN A 185 36.94 14.07 1.12
N PHE A 186 38.09 14.31 1.74
CA PHE A 186 38.82 15.57 1.69
C PHE A 186 40.21 15.32 1.09
N THR A 187 40.60 16.14 0.12
CA THR A 187 41.92 16.06 -0.52
C THR A 187 42.64 17.39 -0.36
N PHE A 188 43.73 17.41 0.39
CA PHE A 188 44.54 18.62 0.52
C PHE A 188 45.62 18.66 -0.58
N PRO A 189 45.92 19.84 -1.14
CA PRO A 189 47.07 20.00 -2.03
C PRO A 189 48.36 19.55 -1.35
N GLY A 190 49.17 18.75 -2.04
CA GLY A 190 50.57 18.52 -1.66
C GLY A 190 51.39 19.80 -1.79
N LYS A 191 52.47 19.91 -1.02
CA LYS A 191 53.45 20.99 -1.15
C LYS A 191 54.05 21.06 -2.55
#